data_AF-A0A920PL58-F1
#
_entry.id   AF-A0A920PL58-F1
#
_cell.length_a   1.000
_cell.length_b   1.000
_cell.length_c   1.000
_cell.angle_alpha   90.00
_cell.angle_beta   90.00
_cell.angle_gamma   90.00
#
_symmetry.space_group_name_H-M   'P 1'
#
loop_
_entity.id
_entity.type
_entity.pdbx_description
1 polymer ?
#
loop_
_entity_poly.entity_id
_entity_poly.type
_entity_poly.pdbx_seq_one_letter_code
_entity_poly.pdbx_strand_id
1 'polypeptide(L)' 'MLQQRLPYTSGPEWLYANILKKQKVVAVAGTHGKTTTSAMLAHILDQCGLAPGFLIGGVLGETLAYQPGAAVEICL' A
#
# COMPACT_ATOMS: atom_id res chain seq x y z
N MET A 1 -12.92 -25.57 -4.42
CA MET A 1 -12.75 -24.18 -3.96
C MET A 1 -14.09 -23.45 -3.86
N LEU A 2 -14.70 -22.93 -4.94
CA LEU A 2 -16.00 -22.21 -4.84
C LEU A 2 -17.18 -23.09 -4.40
N GLN A 3 -17.21 -24.37 -4.78
CA GLN A 3 -18.24 -25.33 -4.37
C GLN A 3 -18.19 -25.71 -2.87
N GLN A 4 -17.11 -25.38 -2.16
CA GLN A 4 -16.91 -25.75 -0.75
C GLN A 4 -17.43 -24.67 0.22
N ARG A 5 -18.09 -23.60 -0.28
CA ARG A 5 -18.62 -22.49 0.54
C ARG A 5 -17.58 -21.89 1.50
N LEU A 6 -16.32 -21.87 1.09
CA LEU A 6 -15.28 -21.21 1.85
C LEU A 6 -15.51 -19.69 1.85
N PRO A 7 -15.22 -18.99 2.96
CA PRO A 7 -15.27 -17.53 2.99
C PRO A 7 -14.35 -16.95 1.90
N TYR A 8 -14.87 -15.97 1.14
CA TYR A 8 -14.11 -15.23 0.15
C TYR A 8 -14.41 -13.74 0.28
N THR A 9 -13.44 -12.91 -0.07
CA THR A 9 -13.53 -11.45 -0.05
C THR A 9 -12.70 -10.88 -1.19
N SER A 10 -12.90 -9.61 -1.53
CA SER A 10 -12.10 -8.94 -2.57
C SER A 10 -10.68 -8.64 -2.07
N GLY A 11 -9.71 -8.57 -2.98
CA GLY A 11 -8.35 -8.17 -2.64
C GLY A 11 -8.26 -6.84 -1.86
N PRO A 12 -8.93 -5.76 -2.30
CA PRO A 12 -8.94 -4.49 -1.59
C PRO A 12 -9.56 -4.58 -0.19
N GLU A 13 -10.64 -5.35 -0.02
CA GLU A 13 -11.29 -5.52 1.29
C GLU A 13 -10.41 -6.31 2.25
N TRP A 14 -9.76 -7.37 1.78
CA TRP A 14 -8.77 -8.11 2.55
C TRP A 14 -7.59 -7.22 2.95
N LEU A 15 -7.07 -6.43 2.01
CA LEU A 15 -5.96 -5.51 2.23
C LEU A 15 -6.31 -4.48 3.32
N TYR A 16 -7.52 -3.92 3.26
CA TYR A 16 -8.00 -3.00 4.28
C TYR A 16 -8.10 -3.67 5.66
N ALA A 17 -8.76 -4.83 5.73
CA ALA A 17 -9.04 -5.52 6.98
C ALA A 17 -7.76 -6.03 7.70
N ASN A 18 -6.75 -6.45 6.94
CA ASN A 18 -5.57 -7.11 7.48
C ASN A 18 -4.35 -6.19 7.62
N ILE A 19 -4.19 -5.21 6.73
CA ILE A 19 -2.97 -4.38 6.65
C ILE A 19 -3.28 -2.92 6.96
N LEU A 20 -4.16 -2.28 6.18
CA LEU A 20 -4.29 -0.82 6.17
C LEU A 20 -4.90 -0.25 7.45
N LYS A 21 -5.77 -1.00 8.13
CA LYS A 21 -6.49 -0.52 9.33
C LYS A 21 -5.59 -0.04 10.47
N LYS A 22 -4.34 -0.52 10.54
CA LYS A 22 -3.36 -0.17 11.59
C LYS A 22 -2.29 0.83 11.13
N GLN A 23 -2.31 1.23 9.87
CA GLN A 23 -1.27 2.04 9.26
C GLN A 23 -1.79 3.46 8.97
N LYS A 24 -0.89 4.44 8.96
CA LYS A 24 -1.19 5.73 8.32
C LYS A 24 -1.05 5.53 6.81
N VAL A 25 -2.15 5.69 6.09
CA VAL A 25 -2.20 5.41 4.66
C VAL A 25 -2.20 6.70 3.86
N VAL A 26 -1.35 6.78 2.84
CA VAL A 26 -1.42 7.82 1.80
C VAL A 26 -1.79 7.16 0.48
N ALA A 27 -2.95 7.51 -0.08
CA ALA A 27 -3.42 6.98 -1.37
C ALA A 27 -3.19 8.00 -2.49
N VAL A 28 -2.72 7.52 -3.64
CA VAL A 28 -2.50 8.33 -4.84
C VAL A 28 -3.47 7.87 -5.92
N ALA A 29 -4.42 8.73 -6.28
CA ALA A 29 -5.44 8.46 -7.30
C ALA A 29 -5.30 9.41 -8.49
N GLY A 30 -5.78 9.00 -9.67
CA GLY A 30 -5.77 9.84 -10.87
C GLY A 30 -5.63 9.06 -12.17
N THR A 31 -5.99 9.66 -13.30
CA THR A 31 -5.92 8.95 -14.60
C THR A 31 -4.49 8.81 -15.13
N HIS A 32 -3.59 9.72 -14.73
CA HIS A 32 -2.19 9.75 -15.14
C HIS A 32 -1.27 10.06 -13.95
N GLY A 33 -0.01 9.63 -14.02
CA GLY A 33 1.03 10.06 -13.07
C GLY A 33 0.97 9.44 -11.66
N LYS A 34 0.09 8.46 -11.40
CA LYS A 34 0.00 7.78 -10.09
C LYS A 34 1.31 7.13 -9.68
N THR A 35 1.83 6.23 -10.52
CA THR A 35 3.07 5.49 -10.29
C THR A 35 4.27 6.41 -10.08
N THR A 36 4.38 7.47 -10.89
CA THR A 36 5.47 8.46 -10.75
C THR A 36 5.33 9.22 -9.44
N THR A 37 4.11 9.65 -9.10
CA THR A 37 3.83 10.39 -7.87
C THR A 37 4.05 9.53 -6.62
N SER A 38 3.62 8.26 -6.63
CA SER A 38 3.82 7.36 -5.50
C SER A 38 5.29 7.00 -5.31
N ALA A 39 6.05 6.80 -6.39
CA ALA A 39 7.50 6.60 -6.32
C ALA A 39 8.22 7.83 -5.73
N MET A 40 7.85 9.05 -6.15
CA MET A 40 8.42 10.28 -5.59
C MET A 40 8.07 10.44 -4.10
N LEU A 41 6.82 10.15 -3.73
CA LEU A 41 6.38 10.22 -2.33
C LEU A 41 7.15 9.22 -1.45
N ALA A 42 7.29 7.97 -1.90
CA ALA A 42 8.06 6.95 -1.19
C ALA A 42 9.52 7.39 -1.01
N HIS A 43 10.14 7.94 -2.06
CA HIS A 43 11.50 8.47 -1.98
C HIS A 43 11.63 9.61 -0.97
N ILE A 44 10.73 10.59 -0.98
CA ILE A 44 10.77 11.70 -0.02
C ILE A 44 10.61 11.21 1.42
N LEU A 45 9.64 10.32 1.68
CA LEU A 45 9.41 9.76 3.01
C LEU A 45 10.62 8.97 3.51
N ASP A 46 11.28 8.22 2.63
CA ASP A 46 12.52 7.51 2.94
C ASP A 46 13.67 8.48 3.28
N GLN A 47 13.85 9.54 2.50
CA GLN A 47 14.83 10.60 2.80
C GLN A 47 14.54 11.32 4.13
N CYS A 48 13.28 11.35 4.57
CA CYS A 48 12.89 11.84 5.90
C CYS A 48 13.12 10.82 7.03
N GLY A 49 13.64 9.62 6.73
CA GLY A 49 13.88 8.56 7.72
C GLY A 49 12.62 7.85 8.19
N LEU A 50 11.51 7.94 7.44
CA LEU A 50 10.21 7.38 7.84
C LEU A 50 9.97 5.94 7.36
N ALA A 51 10.93 5.36 6.61
CA ALA A 51 10.92 3.98 6.12
C ALA A 51 9.53 3.48 5.67
N PRO A 52 8.95 4.10 4.62
CA PRO A 52 7.59 3.78 4.19
C PRO A 52 7.51 2.37 3.59
N GLY A 53 6.44 1.64 3.92
CA GLY A 53 6.02 0.49 3.11
C GLY A 53 5.21 0.96 1.91
N PHE A 54 5.28 0.30 0.76
CA PHE A 54 4.49 0.70 -0.43
C PHE A 54 3.88 -0.47 -1.20
N LEU A 55 2.73 -0.24 -1.82
CA LEU A 55 2.03 -1.17 -2.71
C LEU A 55 1.79 -0.49 -4.08
N ILE A 56 2.74 -0.65 -5.00
CA ILE A 56 2.68 -0.04 -6.34
C ILE A 56 2.28 -1.14 -7.34
N GLY A 57 1.12 -0.99 -7.98
CA GLY A 57 0.67 -1.93 -9.02
C GLY A 57 0.50 -3.39 -8.55
N GLY A 58 0.29 -3.62 -7.25
CA GLY A 58 0.16 -4.97 -6.68
C GLY A 58 1.47 -5.59 -6.16
N VAL A 59 2.62 -4.93 -6.35
CA VAL A 59 3.90 -5.36 -5.79
C VAL A 59 4.10 -4.69 -4.43
N LEU A 60 4.28 -5.51 -3.39
CA LEU A 60 4.67 -5.07 -2.06
C LEU A 60 6.18 -4.87 -2.02
N GLY A 61 6.62 -3.66 -1.65
CA GLY A 61 8.01 -3.33 -1.41
C GLY A 61 8.21 -2.68 -0.05
N GLU A 62 9.42 -2.84 0.49
CA GLU A 62 9.85 -2.26 1.76
C GLU A 62 11.24 -1.63 1.61
N THR A 63 11.46 -0.50 2.26
CA THR A 63 12.82 0.06 2.43
C THR A 63 13.35 -0.38 3.80
N LEU A 64 14.62 -0.80 3.84
CA LEU A 64 15.29 -1.39 5.01
C LEU A 64 15.04 -0.54 6.28
N ALA A 65 14.59 -1.21 7.35
CA ALA A 65 14.13 -0.68 8.64
C ALA A 65 12.65 -0.24 8.69
N TYR A 66 11.70 -1.18 8.52
CA TYR A 66 10.27 -0.94 8.78
C TYR A 66 10.04 -0.26 10.13
N GLN A 67 9.61 1.00 10.09
CA GLN A 67 9.08 1.71 11.24
C GLN A 67 7.55 1.82 11.07
N PRO A 68 6.75 1.47 12.10
CA PRO A 68 5.30 1.61 12.02
C PRO A 68 4.95 3.11 11.91
N GLY A 69 4.64 3.57 10.70
CA GLY A 69 4.50 5.02 10.48
C GLY A 69 3.86 5.47 9.16
N ALA A 70 4.07 4.77 8.05
CA ALA A 70 3.45 5.13 6.76
C ALA A 70 3.36 3.93 5.82
N ALA A 71 2.15 3.58 5.40
CA ALA A 71 1.89 2.70 4.27
C ALA A 71 1.48 3.57 3.07
N VAL A 72 2.19 3.46 1.97
CA VAL A 72 1.95 4.20 0.74
C VAL A 72 1.20 3.32 -0.25
N GLU A 73 0.05 3.83 -0.67
CA GLU A 73 -0.74 3.51 -1.87
C GLU A 73 -1.88 2.47 -1.78
N ILE A 74 -3.08 2.95 -2.15
CA ILE A 74 -4.06 2.25 -2.99
C ILE A 74 -4.09 3.02 -4.31
N CYS A 75 -3.77 2.36 -5.41
CA CYS A 75 -3.90 2.89 -6.76
C CYS A 75 -5.38 2.80 -7.17
N LEU A 76 -6.07 3.93 -7.35
CA LEU A 76 -7.40 4.03 -7.98
C LEU A 76 -7.30 4.76 -9.32
#